data_AF-A0A836JRU9-F1
#
_entry.id   AF-A0A836JRU9-F1
#
_cell.length_a   1.000
_cell.length_b   1.000
_cell.length_c   1.000
_cell.angle_alpha   90.00
_cell.angle_beta   90.00
_cell.angle_gamma   90.00
#
_symmetry.space_group_name_H-M   'P 1'
#
loop_
_entity.id
_entity.type
_entity.pdbx_description
1 polymer ?
#
loop_
_entity_poly.entity_id
_entity_poly.type
_entity_poly.pdbx_seq_one_letter_code
_entity_poly.pdbx_strand_id
1 'polypeptide(L)'
;MSIFVPNKVYLRGILLHYIIQKKSAAEAHTILVQTCRDWFRRFKNNDFELEDKERSGAPKKFQDKELEQLLDEDPSQTLSELGKILQVDESTVSKRLKGLGMIQKQGHWVPYELKPRDVERRFGTCELLLQRQKRKGFLHRIVTGDEKWIHYDNPSPAMHPHRPQNQISMARSFFSVFGGISRV
;
A
#
# COMPACT_ATOMS: atom_id res chain seq x y z
N MET A 1 39.76 -17.15 -19.11
CA MET A 1 39.48 -17.99 -17.91
C MET A 1 38.81 -17.09 -16.87
N SER A 2 37.61 -17.41 -16.43
CA SER A 2 36.93 -16.66 -15.37
C SER A 2 37.57 -16.97 -14.02
N ILE A 3 38.05 -15.94 -13.31
CA ILE A 3 38.61 -16.07 -11.96
C ILE A 3 37.42 -16.30 -11.01
N PHE A 4 37.32 -17.49 -10.42
CA PHE A 4 36.28 -17.79 -9.44
C PHE A 4 36.56 -17.01 -8.15
N VAL A 5 35.60 -16.16 -7.76
CA VAL A 5 35.66 -15.41 -6.49
C VAL A 5 34.71 -16.09 -5.50
N PRO A 6 35.22 -16.72 -4.43
CA PRO A 6 34.38 -17.43 -3.47
C PRO A 6 33.47 -16.46 -2.70
N ASN A 7 32.17 -16.75 -2.63
CA ASN A 7 31.23 -15.99 -1.81
C ASN A 7 31.27 -16.45 -0.33
N LYS A 8 30.68 -15.67 0.57
CA LYS A 8 30.72 -15.94 2.02
C LYS A 8 30.08 -17.29 2.40
N VAL A 9 28.99 -17.68 1.73
CA VAL A 9 28.28 -18.95 1.97
C VAL A 9 29.15 -20.13 1.54
N TYR A 10 29.82 -20.01 0.39
CA TYR A 10 30.75 -21.01 -0.13
C TYR A 10 31.93 -21.24 0.82
N LEU A 11 32.51 -20.15 1.36
CA LEU A 11 33.57 -20.25 2.37
C LEU A 11 33.09 -20.96 3.66
N ARG A 12 31.86 -20.67 4.12
CA ARG A 12 31.24 -21.35 5.28
C ARG A 12 30.96 -22.83 4.99
N GLY A 13 30.52 -23.17 3.78
CA GLY A 13 30.31 -24.55 3.35
C GLY A 13 31.60 -25.37 3.33
N ILE A 14 32.70 -24.77 2.88
CA ILE A 14 34.04 -25.38 2.95
C ILE A 14 34.44 -25.64 4.41
N LEU A 15 34.24 -24.66 5.30
CA LEU A 15 34.49 -24.82 6.73
C LEU A 15 33.69 -25.97 7.35
N LEU A 16 32.40 -26.05 7.04
CA LEU A 16 31.53 -27.14 7.49
C LEU A 16 32.03 -28.51 7.00
N HIS A 17 32.42 -28.60 5.72
CA HIS A 17 32.96 -29.82 5.15
C HIS A 17 34.25 -30.29 5.87
N TYR A 18 35.17 -29.38 6.18
CA TYR A 18 36.37 -29.70 6.94
C TYR A 18 36.06 -30.21 8.36
N ILE A 19 35.04 -29.66 9.01
CA ILE A 19 34.58 -30.10 10.35
C ILE A 19 33.98 -31.49 10.30
N ILE A 20 33.14 -31.79 9.31
CA ILE A 20 32.54 -33.13 9.11
C ILE A 20 33.64 -34.18 8.86
N GLN A 21 34.71 -33.81 8.16
CA GLN A 21 35.86 -34.68 7.90
C GLN A 21 36.80 -34.89 9.11
N LYS A 22 36.50 -34.31 10.28
CA LYS A 22 37.35 -34.36 11.50
C LYS A 22 38.79 -33.88 11.30
N LYS A 23 39.06 -33.05 10.29
CA LYS A 23 40.38 -32.43 10.11
C LYS A 23 40.61 -31.36 11.18
N SER A 24 41.84 -31.26 11.68
CA SER A 24 42.18 -30.34 12.77
C SER A 24 41.90 -28.89 12.36
N ALA A 25 41.35 -28.09 13.27
CA ALA A 25 41.13 -26.66 13.05
C ALA A 25 42.42 -25.91 12.65
N ALA A 26 43.59 -26.46 12.98
CA ALA A 26 44.90 -25.95 12.59
C ALA A 26 45.20 -26.09 11.09
N GLU A 27 44.67 -27.12 10.41
CA GLU A 27 44.84 -27.34 8.95
C GLU A 27 43.90 -26.47 8.12
N ALA A 28 42.70 -26.15 8.66
CA ALA A 28 41.75 -25.23 8.04
C ALA A 28 42.09 -23.73 8.28
N HIS A 29 43.13 -23.45 9.07
CA HIS A 29 43.39 -22.13 9.68
C HIS A 29 44.06 -21.10 8.76
N THR A 30 44.28 -21.41 7.48
CA THR A 30 44.91 -20.52 6.49
C THR A 30 43.96 -19.48 5.90
N ILE A 31 42.65 -19.54 6.17
CA ILE A 31 41.66 -18.57 5.67
C ILE A 31 40.91 -17.95 6.86
N LEU A 32 41.23 -16.68 7.17
CA LEU A 32 40.52 -15.74 8.08
C LEU A 32 40.33 -16.13 9.57
N VAL A 33 41.23 -15.63 10.41
CA VAL A 33 41.50 -16.04 11.80
C VAL A 33 40.38 -15.77 12.83
N GLN A 34 39.42 -14.86 12.58
CA GLN A 34 38.39 -14.53 13.58
C GLN A 34 37.01 -15.08 13.23
N THR A 35 36.54 -14.86 12.00
CA THR A 35 35.25 -15.35 11.50
C THR A 35 35.17 -16.88 11.54
N CYS A 36 36.25 -17.58 11.23
CA CYS A 36 36.27 -19.04 11.26
C CYS A 36 36.06 -19.61 12.66
N ARG A 37 36.54 -18.94 13.72
CA ARG A 37 36.36 -19.40 15.11
C ARG A 37 34.90 -19.35 15.55
N ASP A 38 34.19 -18.27 15.23
CA ASP A 38 32.77 -18.13 15.59
C ASP A 38 31.89 -19.11 14.80
N TRP A 39 32.19 -19.33 13.52
CA TRP A 39 31.52 -20.34 12.70
C TRP A 39 31.81 -21.77 13.17
N PHE A 40 33.06 -22.07 13.54
CA PHE A 40 33.43 -23.36 14.12
C PHE A 40 32.71 -23.63 15.45
N ARG A 41 32.54 -22.59 16.28
CA ARG A 41 31.75 -22.67 17.53
C ARG A 41 30.27 -22.98 17.22
N ARG A 42 29.68 -22.33 16.21
CA ARG A 42 28.29 -22.61 15.77
C ARG A 42 28.12 -24.05 15.29
N PHE A 43 29.00 -24.51 14.40
CA PHE A 43 28.92 -25.87 13.87
C PHE A 43 29.11 -26.94 14.97
N LYS A 44 29.96 -26.68 15.98
CA LYS A 44 30.07 -27.55 17.16
C LYS A 44 28.80 -27.59 18.02
N ASN A 45 27.99 -26.55 17.99
CA ASN A 45 26.70 -26.48 18.66
C ASN A 45 25.54 -27.02 17.80
N ASN A 46 25.85 -27.80 16.74
CA ASN A 46 24.90 -28.35 15.77
C ASN A 46 24.09 -27.29 14.98
N ASP A 47 24.58 -26.05 14.89
CA ASP A 47 23.99 -25.00 14.03
C ASP A 47 24.69 -25.00 12.67
N PHE A 48 24.09 -25.65 11.67
CA PHE A 48 24.62 -25.84 10.32
C PHE A 48 24.09 -24.83 9.29
N GLU A 49 23.31 -23.84 9.71
CA GLU A 49 22.82 -22.79 8.80
C GLU A 49 23.99 -21.93 8.29
N LEU A 50 24.24 -21.96 6.99
CA LEU A 50 25.33 -21.22 6.36
C LEU A 50 25.00 -19.73 6.15
N GLU A 51 23.73 -19.36 6.27
CA GLU A 51 23.26 -17.99 6.08
C GLU A 51 23.40 -17.15 7.36
N ASP A 52 23.51 -15.84 7.19
CA ASP A 52 23.40 -14.94 8.34
C ASP A 52 21.96 -14.99 8.86
N LYS A 53 21.81 -15.13 10.18
CA LYS A 53 20.51 -14.92 10.83
C LYS A 53 20.04 -13.50 10.56
N GLU A 54 18.73 -13.33 10.52
CA GLU A 54 18.12 -12.02 10.34
C GLU A 54 18.71 -11.05 11.37
N ARG A 55 19.31 -9.96 10.88
CA ARG A 55 19.94 -8.99 11.76
C ARG A 55 18.83 -8.18 12.42
N SER A 56 18.96 -7.98 13.73
CA SER A 56 18.18 -6.96 14.43
C SER A 56 18.49 -5.61 13.80
N GLY A 57 17.57 -5.14 12.94
CA GLY A 57 17.65 -3.83 12.33
C GLY A 57 17.45 -2.71 13.35
N ALA A 58 17.49 -1.47 12.88
CA ALA A 58 17.11 -0.32 13.71
C ALA A 58 15.66 -0.50 14.21
N PRO A 59 15.38 -0.14 15.48
CA PRO A 59 14.03 -0.23 16.02
C PRO A 59 13.06 0.62 15.18
N LYS A 60 11.83 0.12 15.01
CA LYS A 60 10.77 0.88 14.34
C LYS A 60 10.44 2.12 15.19
N LYS A 61 10.34 3.29 14.55
CA LYS A 61 9.98 4.55 15.22
C LYS A 61 8.52 4.64 15.65
N PHE A 62 7.63 3.96 14.93
CA PHE A 62 6.20 3.83 15.23
C PHE A 62 5.69 2.46 14.77
N GLN A 63 4.54 2.04 15.27
CA GLN A 63 3.93 0.75 14.91
C GLN A 63 3.00 0.88 13.72
N ASP A 64 2.91 -0.16 12.89
CA ASP A 64 2.07 -0.12 11.69
C ASP A 64 0.58 0.10 12.04
N LYS A 65 0.13 -0.39 13.22
CA LYS A 65 -1.22 -0.17 13.76
C LYS A 65 -1.55 1.30 14.05
N GLU A 66 -0.55 2.07 14.47
CA GLU A 66 -0.73 3.49 14.79
C GLU A 66 -1.01 4.29 13.52
N LEU A 67 -0.30 3.96 12.44
CA LEU A 67 -0.54 4.54 11.11
C LEU A 67 -1.89 4.11 10.54
N GLU A 68 -2.31 2.86 10.73
CA GLU A 68 -3.64 2.40 10.31
C GLU A 68 -4.76 3.15 11.03
N GLN A 69 -4.64 3.38 12.35
CA GLN A 69 -5.62 4.15 13.12
C GLN A 69 -5.79 5.58 12.59
N LEU A 70 -4.70 6.26 12.25
CA LEU A 70 -4.77 7.61 11.67
C LEU A 70 -5.49 7.63 10.32
N LEU A 71 -5.29 6.60 9.50
CA LEU A 71 -5.95 6.46 8.20
C LEU A 71 -7.43 6.05 8.31
N ASP A 72 -7.79 5.29 9.35
CA ASP A 72 -9.19 4.93 9.63
C ASP A 72 -10.00 6.16 10.09
N GLU A 73 -9.36 7.10 10.79
CA GLU A 73 -9.96 8.37 11.19
C GLU A 73 -10.13 9.33 10.01
N ASP A 74 -9.08 9.53 9.22
CA ASP A 74 -9.13 10.35 8.01
C ASP A 74 -8.19 9.80 6.92
N PRO A 75 -8.74 9.12 5.90
CA PRO A 75 -7.92 8.54 4.84
C PRO A 75 -7.37 9.62 3.88
N SER A 76 -7.85 10.87 3.95
CA SER A 76 -7.48 11.94 3.02
C SER A 76 -6.22 12.73 3.44
N GLN A 77 -5.62 12.36 4.57
CA GLN A 77 -4.42 13.02 5.11
C GLN A 77 -3.23 12.97 4.16
N THR A 78 -2.44 14.04 4.21
CA THR A 78 -1.17 14.13 3.47
C THR A 78 -0.05 13.42 4.21
N LEU A 79 0.99 13.00 3.47
CA LEU A 79 2.17 12.38 4.06
C LEU A 79 2.90 13.32 5.05
N SER A 80 2.83 14.64 4.81
CA SER A 80 3.42 15.66 5.69
C SER A 80 2.69 15.75 7.03
N GLU A 81 1.35 15.70 7.03
CA GLU A 81 0.54 15.69 8.25
C GLU A 81 0.80 14.43 9.06
N LEU A 82 0.78 13.27 8.40
CA LEU A 82 1.12 11.98 9.03
C LEU A 82 2.54 12.00 9.63
N GLY A 83 3.51 12.59 8.92
CA GLY A 83 4.88 12.73 9.40
C GLY A 83 4.98 13.60 10.66
N LYS A 84 4.22 14.70 10.72
CA LYS A 84 4.17 15.58 11.90
C LYS A 84 3.55 14.88 13.11
N ILE A 85 2.44 14.16 12.92
CA ILE A 85 1.76 13.42 13.99
C ILE A 85 2.66 12.33 14.55
N LEU A 86 3.28 11.53 13.66
CA LEU A 86 4.14 10.42 14.02
C LEU A 86 5.59 10.83 14.35
N GLN A 87 5.92 12.12 14.30
CA GLN A 87 7.27 12.68 14.49
C GLN A 87 8.35 11.99 13.64
N VAL A 88 8.01 11.68 12.38
CA VAL A 88 8.90 11.05 11.41
C VAL A 88 8.94 11.84 10.11
N ASP A 89 10.01 11.61 9.35
CA ASP A 89 10.13 12.16 8.01
C ASP A 89 9.10 11.56 7.04
N GLU A 90 8.64 12.37 6.09
CA GLU A 90 7.65 12.00 5.07
C GLU A 90 8.06 10.74 4.28
N SER A 91 9.36 10.59 3.99
CA SER A 91 9.88 9.42 3.27
C SER A 91 9.72 8.13 4.08
N THR A 92 9.73 8.22 5.42
CA THR A 92 9.51 7.07 6.30
C THR A 92 8.06 6.63 6.24
N VAL A 93 7.11 7.58 6.28
CA VAL A 93 5.67 7.31 6.12
C VAL A 93 5.40 6.69 4.75
N SER A 94 5.93 7.28 3.68
CA SER A 94 5.76 6.77 2.31
C SER A 94 6.25 5.32 2.14
N LYS A 95 7.44 4.99 2.67
CA LYS A 95 7.98 3.62 2.65
C LYS A 95 7.10 2.65 3.42
N ARG A 96 6.56 3.07 4.56
CA ARG A 96 5.68 2.25 5.41
C ARG A 96 4.34 1.97 4.73
N LEU A 97 3.72 2.99 4.16
CA LEU A 97 2.48 2.83 3.37
C LEU A 97 2.65 1.86 2.20
N LYS A 98 3.77 1.95 1.47
CA LYS A 98 4.10 0.99 0.41
C LYS A 98 4.27 -0.44 0.96
N GLY A 99 4.93 -0.59 2.10
CA GLY A 99 5.07 -1.89 2.77
C GLY A 99 3.74 -2.49 3.23
N LEU A 100 2.74 -1.66 3.53
CA LEU A 100 1.38 -2.06 3.86
C LEU A 100 0.48 -2.31 2.64
N GLY A 101 0.97 -2.05 1.43
CA GLY A 101 0.16 -2.14 0.21
C GLY A 101 -0.92 -1.06 0.12
N MET A 102 -0.69 0.10 0.74
CA MET A 102 -1.59 1.24 0.69
C MET A 102 -1.28 2.14 -0.52
N ILE A 103 -2.32 2.60 -1.22
CA ILE A 103 -2.21 3.50 -2.36
C ILE A 103 -3.14 4.70 -2.19
N GLN A 104 -2.72 5.86 -2.72
CA GLN A 104 -3.56 7.05 -2.76
C GLN A 104 -4.55 6.92 -3.93
N LYS A 105 -5.85 6.88 -3.61
CA LYS A 105 -6.93 6.85 -4.60
C LYS A 105 -7.54 8.24 -4.69
N GLN A 106 -7.82 8.71 -5.91
CA GLN A 106 -8.55 9.95 -6.09
C GLN A 106 -10.01 9.80 -5.69
N GLY A 107 -10.57 10.91 -5.23
CA GLY A 107 -11.97 11.00 -4.85
C GLY A 107 -12.92 10.83 -6.03
N HIS A 108 -14.16 10.44 -5.74
CA HIS A 108 -15.22 10.41 -6.74
C HIS A 108 -15.99 11.74 -6.72
N TRP A 109 -16.29 12.28 -7.89
CA TRP A 109 -17.16 13.44 -8.02
C TRP A 109 -18.61 13.02 -7.81
N VAL A 110 -19.26 13.58 -6.80
CA VAL A 110 -20.67 13.39 -6.53
C VAL A 110 -21.45 14.65 -6.93
N PRO A 111 -22.55 14.53 -7.71
CA PRO A 111 -23.26 15.67 -8.27
C PRO A 111 -23.79 16.69 -7.26
N TYR A 112 -24.16 16.26 -6.05
CA TYR A 112 -24.63 17.12 -4.96
C TYR A 112 -24.60 16.38 -3.63
N GLU A 113 -24.48 17.14 -2.54
CA GLU A 113 -24.61 16.64 -1.17
C GLU A 113 -26.10 16.39 -0.85
N LEU A 114 -26.42 15.16 -0.42
CA LEU A 114 -27.78 14.75 -0.09
C LEU A 114 -28.13 15.14 1.34
N LYS A 115 -29.30 15.73 1.55
CA LYS A 115 -29.84 15.91 2.91
C LYS A 115 -30.34 14.57 3.47
N PRO A 116 -30.34 14.35 4.79
CA PRO A 116 -30.81 13.10 5.39
C PRO A 116 -32.21 12.67 4.92
N ARG A 117 -33.12 13.63 4.78
CA ARG A 117 -34.48 13.40 4.24
C ARG A 117 -34.47 12.85 2.81
N ASP A 118 -33.57 13.36 1.96
CA ASP A 118 -33.46 12.91 0.57
C ASP A 118 -32.82 11.52 0.50
N VAL A 119 -31.89 11.22 1.41
CA VAL A 119 -31.31 9.86 1.56
C VAL A 119 -32.42 8.86 1.88
N GLU A 120 -33.23 9.14 2.90
CA GLU A 120 -34.32 8.26 3.33
C GLU A 120 -35.37 8.06 2.21
N ARG A 121 -35.77 9.16 1.55
CA ARG A 121 -36.71 9.11 0.43
C ARG A 121 -36.16 8.25 -0.72
N ARG A 122 -34.89 8.42 -1.08
CA ARG A 122 -34.23 7.64 -2.13
C ARG A 122 -34.14 6.17 -1.74
N PHE A 123 -33.72 5.89 -0.50
CA PHE A 123 -33.63 4.53 0.03
C PHE A 123 -34.98 3.81 -0.02
N GLY A 124 -36.03 4.41 0.55
CA GLY A 124 -37.37 3.80 0.57
C GLY A 124 -37.97 3.61 -0.83
N THR A 125 -37.72 4.55 -1.74
CA THR A 125 -38.14 4.40 -3.15
C THR A 125 -37.42 3.22 -3.82
N CYS A 126 -36.10 3.12 -3.65
CA CYS A 126 -35.30 2.03 -4.18
C CYS A 126 -35.74 0.68 -3.62
N GLU A 127 -35.99 0.60 -2.31
CA GLU A 127 -36.47 -0.62 -1.65
C GLU A 127 -37.82 -1.07 -2.22
N LEU A 128 -38.78 -0.16 -2.34
CA LEU A 128 -40.09 -0.45 -2.93
C LEU A 128 -39.98 -0.97 -4.37
N LEU A 129 -39.16 -0.30 -5.20
CA LEU A 129 -38.95 -0.70 -6.60
C LEU A 129 -38.24 -2.06 -6.69
N LEU A 130 -37.27 -2.33 -5.81
CA LEU A 130 -36.57 -3.61 -5.76
C LEU A 130 -37.52 -4.75 -5.37
N GLN A 131 -38.38 -4.53 -4.36
CA GLN A 131 -39.39 -5.53 -3.96
C GLN A 131 -40.38 -5.80 -5.08
N ARG A 132 -40.85 -4.75 -5.77
CA ARG A 132 -41.72 -4.90 -6.94
C ARG A 132 -41.04 -5.73 -8.04
N GLN A 133 -39.77 -5.43 -8.34
CA GLN A 133 -39.00 -6.15 -9.37
C GLN A 133 -38.84 -7.64 -9.02
N LYS A 134 -38.57 -7.98 -7.75
CA LYS A 134 -38.45 -9.36 -7.29
C LYS A 134 -39.76 -10.14 -7.43
N ARG A 135 -40.90 -9.50 -7.17
CA ARG A 135 -42.23 -10.13 -7.30
C ARG A 135 -42.61 -10.38 -8.76
N LYS A 136 -42.43 -9.38 -9.60
CA LYS A 136 -42.68 -9.48 -11.04
C LYS A 136 -41.81 -8.48 -11.77
N GLY A 137 -40.91 -8.99 -12.61
CA GLY A 137 -40.04 -8.16 -13.44
C GLY A 137 -40.84 -7.16 -14.26
N PHE A 138 -40.59 -5.87 -14.09
CA PHE A 138 -41.34 -4.80 -14.76
C PHE A 138 -40.46 -3.89 -15.63
N LEU A 139 -39.14 -4.09 -15.62
CA LEU A 139 -38.18 -3.30 -16.42
C LEU A 139 -38.51 -3.28 -17.92
N HIS A 140 -39.04 -4.38 -18.47
CA HIS A 140 -39.45 -4.48 -19.88
C HIS A 140 -40.59 -3.53 -20.29
N ARG A 141 -41.24 -2.87 -19.31
CA ARG A 141 -42.34 -1.93 -19.53
C ARG A 141 -41.92 -0.48 -19.33
N ILE A 142 -40.70 -0.25 -18.86
CA ILE A 142 -40.21 1.09 -18.54
C ILE A 142 -39.76 1.77 -19.83
N VAL A 143 -40.23 3.00 -20.03
CA VAL A 143 -39.71 3.95 -21.02
C VAL A 143 -39.18 5.16 -20.24
N THR A 144 -37.92 5.53 -20.47
CA THR A 144 -37.27 6.69 -19.83
C THR A 144 -36.89 7.73 -20.86
N GLY A 145 -36.91 9.00 -20.48
CA GLY A 145 -36.38 10.12 -21.27
C GLY A 145 -35.70 11.12 -20.35
N ASP A 146 -34.59 11.69 -20.80
CA ASP A 146 -33.87 12.78 -20.14
C ASP A 146 -33.23 13.68 -21.21
N GLU A 147 -32.98 14.93 -20.87
CA GLU A 147 -32.39 15.91 -21.77
C GLU A 147 -30.90 16.08 -21.45
N LYS A 148 -30.06 16.04 -22.49
CA LYS A 148 -28.62 16.25 -22.37
C LYS A 148 -28.16 17.32 -23.34
N TRP A 149 -27.50 18.34 -22.82
CA TRP A 149 -26.84 19.36 -23.63
C TRP A 149 -25.66 18.76 -24.40
N ILE A 150 -25.60 19.05 -25.71
CA ILE A 150 -24.50 18.67 -26.60
C ILE A 150 -23.84 19.97 -27.07
N HIS A 151 -22.61 20.20 -26.61
CA HIS A 151 -21.82 21.34 -27.05
C HIS A 151 -21.17 21.06 -28.41
N TYR A 152 -21.06 22.10 -29.25
CA TYR A 152 -20.44 22.01 -30.57
C TYR A 152 -18.96 21.62 -30.48
N ASP A 153 -18.21 22.30 -29.58
CA ASP A 153 -16.84 21.96 -29.24
C ASP A 153 -16.79 21.37 -27.83
N ASN A 154 -16.39 20.10 -27.73
CA ASN A 154 -16.14 19.41 -26.46
C ASN A 154 -14.68 18.88 -26.48
N PRO A 155 -13.67 19.76 -26.36
CA PRO A 155 -12.30 19.32 -26.25
C PRO A 155 -12.21 18.34 -25.08
N SER A 156 -11.70 17.14 -25.35
CA SER A 156 -11.64 16.02 -24.41
C SER A 156 -11.26 16.48 -23.00
N PRO A 157 -11.87 15.93 -21.94
CA PRO A 157 -11.57 16.32 -20.56
C PRO A 157 -10.17 15.83 -20.19
N ALA A 158 -9.14 16.56 -20.60
CA ALA A 158 -7.89 16.57 -19.87
C ALA A 158 -8.25 17.07 -18.47
N MET A 159 -7.92 16.28 -17.45
CA MET A 159 -8.04 16.67 -16.05
C MET A 159 -7.41 18.06 -15.87
N HIS A 160 -8.24 19.10 -15.84
CA HIS A 160 -7.80 20.44 -15.45
C HIS A 160 -7.80 20.50 -13.92
N PRO A 161 -6.65 20.71 -13.26
CA PRO A 161 -6.60 20.84 -11.81
C PRO A 161 -7.33 22.10 -11.31
N HIS A 162 -7.46 23.13 -12.16
CA HIS A 162 -8.16 24.37 -11.85
C HIS A 162 -8.94 24.88 -13.06
N ARG A 163 -10.26 25.06 -12.89
CA ARG A 163 -11.11 25.75 -13.87
C ARG A 163 -11.00 27.27 -13.61
N PRO A 164 -10.74 28.12 -14.62
CA PRO A 164 -10.70 29.56 -14.43
C PRO A 164 -12.10 30.12 -14.11
N GLN A 165 -12.16 31.06 -13.16
CA GLN A 165 -13.37 31.61 -12.52
C GLN A 165 -14.32 32.40 -13.43
N ASN A 166 -14.02 32.53 -14.73
CA ASN A 166 -14.79 33.40 -15.63
C ASN A 166 -15.62 32.62 -16.64
N GLN A 167 -16.57 31.80 -16.16
CA GLN A 167 -17.78 31.47 -16.93
C GLN A 167 -19.01 31.50 -16.00
N ILE A 168 -19.87 32.48 -16.24
CA ILE A 168 -21.17 32.63 -15.58
C ILE A 168 -22.13 31.61 -16.21
N SER A 169 -22.43 30.52 -15.50
CA SER A 169 -23.81 30.05 -15.24
C SER A 169 -23.85 28.59 -14.74
N MET A 170 -24.74 28.39 -13.77
CA MET A 170 -25.13 27.15 -13.10
C MET A 170 -24.09 26.54 -12.15
N ALA A 171 -24.14 27.04 -10.92
CA ALA A 171 -23.71 26.32 -9.72
C ALA A 171 -24.46 24.97 -9.62
N ARG A 172 -23.92 23.93 -10.26
CA ARG A 172 -23.98 22.59 -9.71
C ARG A 172 -22.73 22.46 -8.85
N SER A 173 -22.89 22.63 -7.55
CA SER A 173 -21.83 22.32 -6.59
C SER A 173 -21.54 20.83 -6.68
N PHE A 174 -20.61 20.45 -7.56
CA PHE A 174 -20.04 19.12 -7.58
C PHE A 174 -19.14 19.01 -6.35
N PHE A 175 -19.45 18.06 -5.47
CA PHE A 175 -18.63 17.78 -4.30
C PHE A 175 -17.66 16.65 -4.65
N SER A 176 -16.41 16.80 -4.22
CA SER A 176 -15.46 15.70 -4.22
C SER A 176 -15.73 14.86 -2.98
N VAL A 177 -16.03 13.57 -3.15
CA VAL A 177 -15.91 12.62 -2.04
C VAL A 177 -14.43 12.41 -1.86
N PHE A 178 -13.88 12.85 -0.73
CA PHE A 178 -12.45 12.83 -0.45
C PHE A 178 -11.82 11.49 -0.86
N GLY A 179 -10.85 11.58 -1.77
CA GLY A 179 -9.95 10.48 -2.08
C GLY A 179 -9.00 10.26 -0.91
N GLY A 180 -8.49 9.05 -0.76
CA GLY A 180 -7.66 8.73 0.39
C GLY A 180 -6.73 7.55 0.18
N ILE A 181 -5.85 7.39 1.14
CA ILE A 181 -4.89 6.29 1.24
C ILE A 181 -5.66 5.06 1.70
N SER A 182 -5.69 4.02 0.88
CA SER A 182 -6.41 2.77 1.17
C SER A 182 -5.66 1.57 0.61
N ARG A 183 -5.96 0.36 1.13
CA ARG A 183 -5.38 -0.88 0.59
C ARG A 183 -5.79 -1.06 -0.87
N VAL A 184 -4.89 -1.68 -1.64
CA VAL A 184 -5.15 -2.08 -3.05
C VAL A 184 -6.47 -2.84 -3.14
#